data_AF-A0A2E2EI19-F1
#
_entry.id   AF-A0A2E2EI19-F1
#
_cell.length_a   1.000
_cell.length_b   1.000
_cell.length_c   1.000
_cell.angle_alpha   90.00
_cell.angle_beta   90.00
_cell.angle_gamma   90.00
#
_symmetry.space_group_name_H-M   'P 1'
#
loop_
_entity.id
_entity.type
_entity.pdbx_description
1 polymer ?
#
loop_
_entity_poly.entity_id
_entity_poly.type
_entity_poly.pdbx_seq_one_letter_code
_entity_poly.pdbx_strand_id
1 'polypeptide(L)'
;MLIKTNINNFLTDIPESQKGYGVIIGNFDGVHIGHEYLLKGFKNKCKKEGVDSLLVTLSPHPYLYFNHNQPFLLMSEKEKLLKLESYDLSCIVCLSFDSSLQKMSSKKFLENFLLKIPKLKLIYLGHDFKLGSGKEESKGHLEELAKSLEKNISIYHTTPYCYEQEIVSSSRIRKLYGNDIEQAAKLLGENVSIEGQVVPGKSIGKKELVPTANIATDSTLMVPKEGVYITEVIIDNDKFSSVTNIGFNPTIALDNKKTIETHIFFFNKEIYNKKIKLVFIKKIRNEKKFNDLDELKKQISKDVEYAQQYFRKNSSIRLALIGKNIAHSRSSMIYEKLLGKHIHYKLIDCVSAKEIPTIKSLKENYQGVSITSPYKKFFLDKVELEPQNLDSINTLCFSTDKVYGKNTDIFAIRKILQEYLAKGVERIFILGDGAMSNVLQDECTHHQLKFEVFSRRKNNLKQDSQLLIPDINNGDLVVNTCAREYIYNGPVEGKFYFWDMNYDLKAHENLFGHTDVEYKDGLYQLELQAKYALSFWNL
;
A
#
# COMPACT_ATOMS: atom_id res chain seq x y z
N MET A 1 27.18 -16.34 -10.94
CA MET A 1 26.79 -16.73 -12.32
C MET A 1 25.63 -17.73 -12.26
N LEU A 2 24.57 -17.56 -13.05
CA LEU A 2 23.45 -18.51 -13.14
C LEU A 2 23.52 -19.32 -14.44
N ILE A 3 23.38 -20.63 -14.34
CA ILE A 3 23.46 -21.59 -15.45
C ILE A 3 22.20 -22.44 -15.45
N LYS A 4 21.52 -22.55 -16.58
CA LYS A 4 20.46 -23.54 -16.80
C LYS A 4 21.01 -24.66 -17.67
N THR A 5 20.96 -25.90 -17.18
CA THR A 5 21.55 -27.05 -17.88
C THR A 5 20.78 -28.34 -17.59
N ASN A 6 21.07 -29.41 -18.32
CA ASN A 6 20.58 -30.77 -18.06
C ASN A 6 21.70 -31.65 -17.49
N ILE A 7 21.36 -32.88 -17.10
CA ILE A 7 22.34 -33.75 -16.42
C ILE A 7 23.51 -34.15 -17.31
N ASN A 8 23.33 -34.25 -18.63
CA ASN A 8 24.38 -34.67 -19.56
C ASN A 8 25.48 -33.59 -19.70
N ASN A 9 25.09 -32.32 -19.62
CA ASN A 9 26.00 -31.18 -19.71
C ASN A 9 26.40 -30.63 -18.32
N PHE A 10 25.91 -31.22 -17.24
CA PHE A 10 26.09 -30.71 -15.88
C PHE A 10 27.56 -30.47 -15.52
N LEU A 11 28.46 -31.40 -15.86
CA LEU A 11 29.88 -31.28 -15.55
C LEU A 11 30.62 -30.31 -16.47
N THR A 12 30.21 -30.23 -17.74
CA THR A 12 30.87 -29.38 -18.74
C THR A 12 30.49 -27.92 -18.61
N ASP A 13 29.27 -27.64 -18.14
CA ASP A 13 28.77 -26.28 -18.01
C ASP A 13 29.21 -25.60 -16.72
N ILE A 14 29.66 -26.36 -15.71
CA ILE A 14 30.26 -25.79 -14.50
C ILE A 14 31.59 -25.13 -14.89
N PRO A 15 31.78 -23.83 -14.62
CA PRO A 15 33.03 -23.15 -14.93
C PRO A 15 34.22 -23.79 -14.23
N GLU A 16 35.41 -23.65 -14.82
CA GLU A 16 36.62 -24.03 -14.11
C GLU A 16 36.86 -23.10 -12.91
N SER A 17 37.20 -23.68 -11.77
CA SER A 17 37.65 -22.94 -10.60
C SER A 17 39.12 -23.24 -10.30
N GLN A 18 39.92 -22.20 -10.07
CA GLN A 18 41.28 -22.36 -9.57
C GLN A 18 41.30 -22.83 -8.12
N LYS A 19 40.35 -22.35 -7.30
CA LYS A 19 40.21 -22.64 -5.87
C LYS A 19 39.58 -24.00 -5.59
N GLY A 20 38.83 -24.54 -6.54
CA GLY A 20 37.95 -25.69 -6.36
C GLY A 20 36.59 -25.28 -5.79
N TYR A 21 35.66 -26.23 -5.72
CA TYR A 21 34.27 -25.96 -5.34
C TYR A 21 33.91 -26.54 -3.97
N GLY A 22 33.11 -25.78 -3.24
CA GLY A 22 32.16 -26.31 -2.28
C GLY A 22 30.77 -26.36 -2.93
N VAL A 23 30.01 -27.42 -2.70
CA VAL A 23 28.69 -27.63 -3.31
C VAL A 23 27.58 -27.77 -2.27
N ILE A 24 26.42 -27.17 -2.56
CA ILE A 24 25.16 -27.39 -1.86
C ILE A 24 24.06 -27.72 -2.88
N ILE A 25 23.17 -28.65 -2.55
CA ILE A 25 22.08 -29.07 -3.43
C ILE A 25 20.75 -28.98 -2.67
N GLY A 26 19.72 -28.43 -3.32
CA GLY A 26 18.38 -28.37 -2.75
C GLY A 26 17.34 -27.84 -3.72
N ASN A 27 16.06 -27.99 -3.40
CA ASN A 27 14.98 -27.42 -4.23
C ASN A 27 14.81 -25.91 -4.02
N PHE A 28 15.14 -25.44 -2.81
CA PHE A 28 15.06 -24.03 -2.39
C PHE A 28 13.71 -23.35 -2.64
N ASP A 29 12.60 -24.10 -2.62
CA ASP A 29 11.26 -23.53 -2.86
C ASP A 29 10.87 -22.53 -1.76
N GLY A 30 10.45 -21.33 -2.18
CA GLY A 30 10.15 -20.18 -1.34
C GLY A 30 11.38 -19.42 -0.79
N VAL A 31 12.60 -19.98 -0.89
CA VAL A 31 13.85 -19.42 -0.33
C VAL A 31 13.63 -18.79 1.05
N HIS A 32 12.98 -19.55 1.93
CA HIS A 32 12.54 -19.12 3.26
C HIS A 32 13.70 -18.88 4.24
N ILE A 33 13.45 -18.38 5.46
CA ILE A 33 14.52 -18.05 6.43
C ILE A 33 15.42 -19.24 6.80
N GLY A 34 14.89 -20.47 6.74
CA GLY A 34 15.71 -21.68 6.87
C GLY A 34 16.71 -21.89 5.70
N HIS A 35 16.32 -21.56 4.47
CA HIS A 35 17.23 -21.57 3.33
C HIS A 35 18.23 -20.41 3.43
N GLU A 36 17.79 -19.23 3.88
CA GLU A 36 18.69 -18.10 4.13
C GLU A 36 19.81 -18.47 5.11
N TYR A 37 19.45 -19.07 6.25
CA TYR A 37 20.42 -19.59 7.22
C TYR A 37 21.39 -20.59 6.58
N LEU A 38 20.86 -21.54 5.81
CA LEU A 38 21.63 -22.58 5.13
C LEU A 38 22.63 -21.99 4.11
N LEU A 39 22.18 -21.05 3.28
CA LEU A 39 22.97 -20.42 2.22
C LEU A 39 24.05 -19.50 2.79
N LYS A 40 23.74 -18.72 3.84
CA LYS A 40 24.72 -17.90 4.56
C LYS A 40 25.78 -18.77 5.22
N GLY A 41 25.38 -19.87 5.87
CA GLY A 41 26.29 -20.84 6.46
C GLY A 41 27.22 -21.47 5.41
N PHE A 42 26.66 -21.91 4.29
CA PHE A 42 27.41 -22.46 3.17
C PHE A 42 28.42 -21.48 2.59
N LYS A 43 28.01 -20.24 2.26
CA LYS A 43 28.92 -19.19 1.75
C LYS A 43 30.08 -18.94 2.70
N ASN A 44 29.78 -18.84 4.01
CA ASN A 44 30.81 -18.64 5.03
C ASN A 44 31.77 -19.83 5.13
N LYS A 45 31.28 -21.07 5.02
CA LYS A 45 32.12 -22.26 5.02
C LYS A 45 33.02 -22.32 3.78
N CYS A 46 32.47 -22.07 2.58
CA CYS A 46 33.27 -21.96 1.35
C CYS A 46 34.39 -20.93 1.48
N LYS A 47 34.10 -19.75 2.05
CA LYS A 47 35.11 -18.70 2.30
C LYS A 47 36.21 -19.18 3.23
N LYS A 48 35.88 -19.89 4.31
CA LYS A 48 36.86 -20.42 5.28
C LYS A 48 37.75 -21.51 4.67
N GLU A 49 37.17 -22.37 3.84
CA GLU A 49 37.91 -23.45 3.14
C GLU A 49 38.65 -22.95 1.89
N GLY A 50 38.51 -21.66 1.53
CA GLY A 50 39.16 -21.08 0.36
C GLY A 50 38.67 -21.67 -0.96
N VAL A 51 37.38 -21.98 -1.07
CA VAL A 51 36.74 -22.58 -2.26
C VAL A 51 35.62 -21.69 -2.80
N ASP A 52 35.31 -21.84 -4.09
CA ASP A 52 34.16 -21.18 -4.72
C ASP A 52 32.85 -21.88 -4.34
N SER A 53 31.77 -21.12 -4.22
CA SER A 53 30.46 -21.65 -3.82
C SER A 53 29.62 -22.02 -5.03
N LEU A 54 29.23 -23.31 -5.10
CA LEU A 54 28.36 -23.87 -6.13
C LEU A 54 27.03 -24.30 -5.52
N LEU A 55 25.94 -23.66 -5.93
CA LEU A 55 24.58 -24.10 -5.61
C LEU A 55 24.00 -24.90 -6.77
N VAL A 56 23.39 -26.04 -6.48
CA VAL A 56 22.61 -26.81 -7.45
C VAL A 56 21.14 -26.84 -7.01
N THR A 57 20.25 -26.35 -7.87
CA THR A 57 18.80 -26.41 -7.70
C THR A 57 18.15 -27.12 -8.88
N LEU A 58 16.90 -27.53 -8.72
CA LEU A 58 16.11 -28.23 -9.74
C LEU A 58 15.03 -27.33 -10.35
N SER A 59 14.78 -27.53 -11.65
CA SER A 59 13.67 -26.97 -12.41
C SER A 59 13.16 -27.98 -13.47
N PRO A 60 11.86 -28.27 -13.59
CA PRO A 60 10.81 -27.86 -12.65
C PRO A 60 11.06 -28.47 -11.26
N HIS A 61 10.32 -28.02 -10.26
CA HIS A 61 10.35 -28.68 -8.95
C HIS A 61 9.95 -30.16 -9.11
N PRO A 62 10.67 -31.14 -8.52
CA PRO A 62 10.41 -32.57 -8.72
C PRO A 62 8.94 -32.98 -8.50
N TYR A 63 8.27 -32.38 -7.51
CA TYR A 63 6.84 -32.59 -7.29
C TYR A 63 5.96 -32.27 -8.51
N LEU A 64 6.22 -31.16 -9.21
CA LEU A 64 5.45 -30.74 -10.39
C LEU A 64 5.74 -31.61 -11.62
N TYR A 65 6.90 -32.25 -11.66
CA TYR A 65 7.18 -33.24 -12.69
C TYR A 65 6.24 -34.45 -12.58
N PHE A 66 5.86 -34.86 -11.37
CA PHE A 66 4.90 -35.95 -11.14
C PHE A 66 3.44 -35.47 -11.09
N ASN A 67 3.21 -34.23 -10.70
CA ASN A 67 1.88 -33.66 -10.47
C ASN A 67 1.72 -32.39 -11.30
N HIS A 68 1.59 -32.58 -12.61
CA HIS A 68 1.40 -31.46 -13.54
C HIS A 68 0.18 -30.62 -13.16
N ASN A 69 0.31 -29.30 -13.26
CA ASN A 69 -0.77 -28.32 -13.06
C ASN A 69 -1.43 -28.33 -11.68
N GLN A 70 -0.76 -28.83 -10.63
CA GLN A 70 -1.22 -28.74 -9.25
C GLN A 70 -0.50 -27.60 -8.50
N PRO A 71 -1.23 -26.78 -7.71
CA PRO A 71 -0.63 -25.69 -6.95
C PRO A 71 0.25 -26.26 -5.84
N PHE A 72 1.55 -25.96 -5.91
CA PHE A 72 2.54 -26.52 -4.98
C PHE A 72 3.70 -25.58 -4.67
N LEU A 73 4.09 -24.73 -5.62
CA LEU A 73 5.21 -23.82 -5.44
C LEU A 73 4.85 -22.67 -4.51
N LEU A 74 5.75 -22.34 -3.59
CA LEU A 74 5.60 -21.18 -2.71
C LEU A 74 5.94 -19.86 -3.43
N MET A 75 6.72 -19.96 -4.50
CA MET A 75 7.33 -18.86 -5.24
C MET A 75 7.55 -19.29 -6.69
N SER A 76 7.45 -18.35 -7.64
CA SER A 76 7.73 -18.67 -9.05
C SER A 76 9.20 -19.05 -9.24
N GLU A 77 9.52 -19.83 -10.28
CA GLU A 77 10.92 -20.15 -10.58
C GLU A 77 11.74 -18.88 -10.81
N LYS A 78 11.17 -17.89 -11.51
CA LYS A 78 11.82 -16.61 -11.77
C LYS A 78 12.20 -15.91 -10.46
N GLU A 79 11.26 -15.77 -9.53
CA GLU A 79 11.52 -15.16 -8.22
C GLU A 79 12.52 -15.97 -7.39
N LYS A 80 12.43 -17.31 -7.43
CA LYS A 80 13.38 -18.19 -6.73
C LYS A 80 14.80 -17.92 -7.21
N LEU A 81 15.02 -17.89 -8.52
CA LEU A 81 16.35 -17.67 -9.09
C LEU A 81 16.88 -16.27 -8.76
N LEU A 82 16.05 -15.22 -8.90
CA LEU A 82 16.43 -13.85 -8.51
C LEU A 82 16.82 -13.76 -7.02
N LYS A 83 16.06 -14.42 -6.15
CA LYS A 83 16.35 -14.44 -4.71
C LYS A 83 17.62 -15.23 -4.40
N LEU A 84 17.87 -16.35 -5.08
CA LEU A 84 19.12 -17.11 -4.94
C LEU A 84 20.34 -16.31 -5.43
N GLU A 85 20.22 -15.58 -6.54
CA GLU A 85 21.28 -14.70 -7.05
C GLU A 85 21.68 -13.62 -6.06
N SER A 86 20.73 -13.11 -5.25
CA SER A 86 21.02 -12.09 -4.22
C SER A 86 21.97 -12.56 -3.10
N TYR A 87 22.18 -13.87 -2.94
CA TYR A 87 23.15 -14.41 -1.99
C TYR A 87 24.60 -14.33 -2.49
N ASP A 88 24.81 -13.93 -3.75
CA ASP A 88 26.12 -13.68 -4.32
C ASP A 88 27.04 -14.91 -4.14
N LEU A 89 26.55 -16.05 -4.61
CA LEU A 89 27.33 -17.29 -4.71
C LEU A 89 28.11 -17.30 -6.03
N SER A 90 29.27 -17.95 -6.06
CA SER A 90 30.13 -17.97 -7.26
C SER A 90 29.37 -18.53 -8.46
N CYS A 91 28.65 -19.64 -8.28
CA CYS A 91 27.87 -20.30 -9.33
C CYS A 91 26.56 -20.87 -8.80
N ILE A 92 25.48 -20.69 -9.56
CA ILE A 92 24.16 -21.30 -9.34
C ILE A 92 23.84 -22.11 -10.60
N VAL A 93 23.66 -23.42 -10.44
CA VAL A 93 23.24 -24.33 -11.49
C VAL A 93 21.79 -24.71 -11.25
N CYS A 94 20.93 -24.35 -12.18
CA CYS A 94 19.54 -24.79 -12.26
C CYS A 94 19.47 -25.98 -13.22
N LEU A 95 19.52 -27.18 -12.62
CA LEU A 95 19.53 -28.45 -13.32
C LEU A 95 18.10 -28.86 -13.71
N SER A 96 17.91 -29.25 -14.98
CA SER A 96 16.65 -29.76 -15.49
C SER A 96 16.26 -31.07 -14.81
N PHE A 97 15.10 -31.08 -14.14
CA PHE A 97 14.51 -32.30 -13.61
C PHE A 97 13.67 -32.97 -14.69
N ASP A 98 14.32 -33.82 -15.47
CA ASP A 98 13.73 -34.56 -16.59
C ASP A 98 13.71 -36.08 -16.32
N SER A 99 13.29 -36.86 -17.33
CA SER A 99 13.21 -38.31 -17.23
C SER A 99 14.56 -39.00 -16.96
N SER A 100 15.68 -38.38 -17.36
CA SER A 100 17.02 -38.93 -17.15
C SER A 100 17.44 -38.80 -15.68
N LEU A 101 17.17 -37.64 -15.07
CA LEU A 101 17.45 -37.39 -13.66
C LEU A 101 16.47 -38.15 -12.76
N GLN A 102 15.20 -38.25 -13.17
CA GLN A 102 14.15 -38.94 -12.41
C GLN A 102 14.41 -40.45 -12.26
N LYS A 103 14.92 -41.11 -13.29
CA LYS A 103 15.25 -42.55 -13.28
C LYS A 103 16.60 -42.86 -12.63
N MET A 104 17.38 -41.83 -12.28
CA MET A 104 18.71 -41.99 -11.74
C MET A 104 18.68 -42.37 -10.26
N SER A 105 19.43 -43.42 -9.89
CA SER A 105 19.64 -43.76 -8.48
C SER A 105 20.55 -42.73 -7.80
N SER A 106 20.42 -42.60 -6.47
CA SER A 106 21.28 -41.75 -5.65
C SER A 106 22.76 -42.08 -5.90
N LYS A 107 23.11 -43.37 -5.86
CA LYS A 107 24.46 -43.88 -6.15
C LYS A 107 24.99 -43.39 -7.50
N LYS A 108 24.23 -43.58 -8.58
CA LYS A 108 24.65 -43.13 -9.92
C LYS A 108 24.82 -41.61 -10.00
N PHE A 109 23.94 -40.85 -9.37
CA PHE A 109 24.08 -39.39 -9.33
C PHE A 109 25.34 -38.96 -8.59
N LEU A 110 25.63 -39.58 -7.45
CA LEU A 110 26.83 -39.29 -6.65
C LEU A 110 28.12 -39.65 -7.40
N GLU A 111 28.20 -40.88 -7.92
CA GLU A 111 29.39 -41.42 -8.61
C GLU A 111 29.67 -40.70 -9.93
N ASN A 112 28.64 -40.47 -10.74
CA ASN A 112 28.83 -39.99 -12.11
C ASN A 112 28.79 -38.47 -12.23
N PHE A 113 28.23 -37.75 -11.25
CA PHE A 113 28.04 -36.30 -11.36
C PHE A 113 28.56 -35.57 -10.13
N LEU A 114 27.99 -35.78 -8.93
CA LEU A 114 28.36 -34.95 -7.78
C LEU A 114 29.85 -35.04 -7.46
N LEU A 115 30.39 -36.25 -7.31
CA LEU A 115 31.79 -36.46 -6.97
C LEU A 115 32.73 -36.21 -8.16
N LYS A 116 32.21 -36.01 -9.38
CA LYS A 116 33.00 -35.64 -10.57
C LYS A 116 33.04 -34.14 -10.84
N ILE A 117 32.39 -33.31 -10.00
CA ILE A 117 32.53 -31.86 -10.08
C ILE A 117 34.04 -31.50 -10.02
N PRO A 118 34.56 -30.71 -10.99
CA PRO A 118 35.98 -30.40 -11.06
C PRO A 118 36.50 -29.78 -9.76
N LYS A 119 37.59 -30.33 -9.22
CA LYS A 119 38.21 -29.87 -7.95
C LYS A 119 37.20 -29.69 -6.81
N LEU A 120 36.22 -30.58 -6.69
CA LEU A 120 35.32 -30.60 -5.54
C LEU A 120 36.11 -30.86 -4.25
N LYS A 121 35.93 -30.00 -3.24
CA LYS A 121 36.61 -30.07 -1.93
C LYS A 121 35.65 -30.10 -0.75
N LEU A 122 34.43 -29.58 -0.90
CA LEU A 122 33.45 -29.47 0.18
C LEU A 122 32.06 -29.86 -0.33
N ILE A 123 31.36 -30.70 0.42
CA ILE A 123 29.92 -30.94 0.26
C ILE A 123 29.22 -30.43 1.52
N TYR A 124 28.29 -29.51 1.34
CA TYR A 124 27.51 -28.92 2.43
C TYR A 124 26.09 -29.49 2.41
N LEU A 125 25.74 -30.23 3.45
CA LEU A 125 24.48 -30.95 3.54
C LEU A 125 23.51 -30.27 4.51
N GLY A 126 22.30 -30.01 4.02
CA GLY A 126 21.14 -29.67 4.84
C GLY A 126 20.71 -30.85 5.72
N HIS A 127 20.06 -30.55 6.84
CA HIS A 127 19.56 -31.56 7.78
C HIS A 127 18.65 -32.61 7.12
N ASP A 128 17.87 -32.21 6.12
CA ASP A 128 16.84 -32.97 5.40
C ASP A 128 17.28 -33.41 4.01
N PHE A 129 18.58 -33.32 3.70
CA PHE A 129 19.12 -33.71 2.40
C PHE A 129 18.76 -35.15 2.02
N LYS A 130 18.11 -35.31 0.86
CA LYS A 130 17.71 -36.59 0.26
C LYS A 130 17.95 -36.52 -1.25
N LEU A 131 18.57 -37.55 -1.83
CA LEU A 131 18.79 -37.70 -3.27
C LEU A 131 18.30 -39.04 -3.82
N GLY A 132 17.98 -39.05 -5.12
CA GLY A 132 17.62 -40.24 -5.89
C GLY A 132 16.24 -40.83 -5.58
N SER A 133 15.85 -41.85 -6.34
CA SER A 133 14.57 -42.56 -6.19
C SER A 133 14.39 -43.24 -4.83
N GLY A 134 15.47 -43.56 -4.12
CA GLY A 134 15.46 -44.30 -2.85
C GLY A 134 15.33 -43.48 -1.56
N LYS A 135 15.49 -42.15 -1.58
CA LYS A 135 15.33 -41.16 -0.47
C LYS A 135 16.02 -41.41 0.89
N GLU A 136 16.23 -42.64 1.36
CA GLU A 136 16.67 -42.99 2.72
C GLU A 136 18.18 -43.34 2.82
N GLU A 137 18.81 -43.82 1.74
CA GLU A 137 20.21 -44.30 1.77
C GLU A 137 21.27 -43.24 1.44
N SER A 138 20.87 -42.00 1.11
CA SER A 138 21.79 -41.05 0.45
C SER A 138 22.92 -40.45 1.31
N LYS A 139 22.76 -40.35 2.63
CA LYS A 139 23.80 -39.78 3.52
C LYS A 139 24.91 -40.77 3.84
N GLY A 140 24.56 -41.97 4.31
CA GLY A 140 25.52 -43.02 4.60
C GLY A 140 26.31 -43.43 3.35
N HIS A 141 25.61 -43.56 2.23
CA HIS A 141 26.25 -43.88 0.96
C HIS A 141 27.21 -42.79 0.47
N LEU A 142 26.94 -41.50 0.75
CA LEU A 142 27.85 -40.42 0.36
C LEU A 142 29.17 -40.50 1.14
N GLU A 143 29.12 -40.74 2.45
CA GLU A 143 30.32 -40.82 3.29
C GLU A 143 31.17 -42.05 2.94
N GLU A 144 30.53 -43.20 2.70
CA GLU A 144 31.19 -44.41 2.22
C GLU A 144 31.83 -44.21 0.85
N LEU A 145 31.11 -43.60 -0.09
CA LEU A 145 31.57 -43.38 -1.45
C LEU A 145 32.68 -42.31 -1.52
N ALA A 146 32.61 -41.27 -0.69
CA ALA A 146 33.67 -40.27 -0.59
C ALA A 146 34.97 -40.89 -0.06
N LYS A 147 34.87 -41.79 0.93
CA LYS A 147 36.01 -42.55 1.46
C LYS A 147 36.57 -43.53 0.42
N SER A 148 35.73 -44.27 -0.28
CA SER A 148 36.16 -45.30 -1.23
C SER A 148 36.84 -44.74 -2.49
N LEU A 149 36.56 -43.48 -2.84
CA LEU A 149 37.17 -42.81 -3.99
C LEU A 149 38.48 -42.08 -3.65
N GLU A 150 38.99 -42.20 -2.41
CA GLU A 150 40.21 -41.54 -1.90
C GLU A 150 40.24 -40.02 -2.16
N LYS A 151 39.06 -39.39 -2.27
CA LYS A 151 38.97 -37.95 -2.49
C LYS A 151 39.02 -37.22 -1.16
N ASN A 152 39.92 -36.24 -1.05
CA ASN A 152 39.96 -35.29 0.07
C ASN A 152 38.78 -34.31 0.02
N ILE A 153 37.54 -34.81 0.16
CA ILE A 153 36.31 -34.03 0.19
C ILE A 153 35.81 -33.94 1.63
N SER A 154 35.70 -32.72 2.14
CA SER A 154 35.06 -32.46 3.43
C SER A 154 33.54 -32.52 3.29
N ILE A 155 32.86 -33.35 4.10
CA ILE A 155 31.40 -33.37 4.18
C ILE A 155 31.00 -32.62 5.46
N TYR A 156 30.21 -31.57 5.31
CA TYR A 156 29.73 -30.75 6.42
C TYR A 156 28.22 -30.88 6.56
N HIS A 157 27.74 -31.28 7.75
CA HIS A 157 26.32 -31.36 8.07
C HIS A 157 25.92 -30.14 8.90
N THR A 158 24.91 -29.39 8.45
CA THR A 158 24.36 -28.27 9.22
C THR A 158 23.18 -28.72 10.09
N THR A 159 22.97 -28.01 11.20
CA THR A 159 21.73 -28.08 11.95
C THR A 159 20.60 -27.36 11.21
N PRO A 160 19.32 -27.76 11.39
CA PRO A 160 18.19 -27.01 10.88
C PRO A 160 18.04 -25.67 11.58
N TYR A 161 17.46 -24.70 10.88
CA TYR A 161 17.00 -23.46 11.49
C TYR A 161 15.62 -23.68 12.12
N CYS A 162 15.48 -23.32 13.40
CA CYS A 162 14.22 -23.38 14.13
C CYS A 162 13.67 -21.98 14.39
N TYR A 163 12.36 -21.80 14.19
CA TYR A 163 11.62 -20.61 14.58
C TYR A 163 10.48 -21.04 15.50
N GLU A 164 10.43 -20.43 16.70
CA GLU A 164 9.52 -20.83 17.79
C GLU A 164 9.65 -22.33 18.11
N GLN A 165 10.90 -22.81 18.26
CA GLN A 165 11.27 -24.19 18.58
C GLN A 165 10.93 -25.25 17.51
N GLU A 166 10.27 -24.87 16.42
CA GLU A 166 9.94 -25.76 15.31
C GLU A 166 10.82 -25.49 14.09
N ILE A 167 11.20 -26.55 13.39
CA ILE A 167 11.99 -26.47 12.15
C ILE A 167 11.24 -25.67 11.09
N VAL A 168 11.93 -24.74 10.43
CA VAL A 168 11.40 -24.03 9.26
C VAL A 168 11.60 -24.87 8.01
N SER A 169 10.53 -25.16 7.28
CA SER A 169 10.56 -25.91 6.02
C SER A 169 9.48 -25.45 5.05
N SER A 170 9.68 -25.65 3.75
CA SER A 170 8.64 -25.38 2.75
C SER A 170 7.33 -26.12 3.08
N SER A 171 7.39 -27.37 3.56
CA SER A 171 6.19 -28.13 3.95
C SER A 171 5.40 -27.48 5.10
N ARG A 172 6.09 -26.91 6.11
CA ARG A 172 5.45 -26.16 7.20
C ARG A 172 4.79 -24.90 6.67
N ILE A 173 5.48 -24.16 5.80
CA ILE A 173 4.97 -22.93 5.19
C ILE A 173 3.71 -23.21 4.36
N ARG A 174 3.71 -24.26 3.53
CA ARG A 174 2.53 -24.64 2.72
C ARG A 174 1.29 -24.93 3.57
N LYS A 175 1.46 -25.52 4.77
CA LYS A 175 0.34 -25.74 5.71
C LYS A 175 -0.24 -24.42 6.24
N LEU A 176 0.59 -23.38 6.39
CA LEU A 176 0.20 -22.07 6.90
C LEU A 176 -0.54 -21.20 5.86
N TYR A 177 -0.31 -21.40 4.56
CA TYR A 177 -1.02 -20.68 3.48
C TYR A 177 -2.55 -20.77 3.59
N GLY A 178 -3.07 -21.79 4.29
CA GLY A 178 -4.48 -21.96 4.54
C GLY A 178 -5.01 -21.47 5.88
N ASN A 179 -4.15 -21.22 6.86
CA ASN A 179 -4.58 -21.04 8.24
C ASN A 179 -4.08 -19.71 8.81
N ASP A 180 -2.82 -19.35 8.54
CA ASP A 180 -2.17 -18.18 9.12
C ASP A 180 -1.11 -17.64 8.14
N ILE A 181 -1.54 -16.68 7.31
CA ILE A 181 -0.68 -16.06 6.31
C ILE A 181 0.41 -15.18 6.94
N GLU A 182 0.14 -14.63 8.13
CA GLU A 182 1.08 -13.78 8.87
C GLU A 182 2.23 -14.66 9.41
N GLN A 183 1.93 -15.84 9.94
CA GLN A 183 2.95 -16.81 10.34
C GLN A 183 3.71 -17.37 9.12
N ALA A 184 3.02 -17.62 7.99
CA ALA A 184 3.69 -18.00 6.76
C ALA A 184 4.71 -16.94 6.32
N ALA A 185 4.35 -15.66 6.41
CA ALA A 185 5.24 -14.55 6.07
C ALA A 185 6.49 -14.50 6.95
N LYS A 186 6.33 -14.67 8.28
CA LYS A 186 7.48 -14.76 9.20
C LYS A 186 8.44 -15.88 8.82
N LEU A 187 7.92 -17.07 8.46
CA LEU A 187 8.75 -18.20 8.07
C LEU A 187 9.40 -18.01 6.69
N LEU A 188 8.75 -17.32 5.75
CA LEU A 188 9.32 -16.97 4.45
C LEU A 188 10.39 -15.87 4.57
N GLY A 189 10.28 -15.01 5.58
CA GLY A 189 11.08 -13.80 5.74
C GLY A 189 10.52 -12.59 4.99
N GLU A 190 9.38 -12.76 4.32
CA GLU A 190 8.66 -11.74 3.56
C GLU A 190 7.18 -12.10 3.46
N ASN A 191 6.32 -11.12 3.15
CA ASN A 191 4.91 -11.36 2.94
C ASN A 191 4.67 -12.33 1.78
N VAL A 192 3.70 -13.23 1.94
CA VAL A 192 3.28 -14.13 0.86
C VAL A 192 2.83 -13.30 -0.33
N SER A 193 3.26 -13.67 -1.53
CA SER A 193 2.86 -12.99 -2.75
C SER A 193 2.56 -13.94 -3.89
N ILE A 194 1.70 -13.51 -4.80
CA ILE A 194 1.45 -14.19 -6.07
C ILE A 194 1.64 -13.20 -7.22
N GLU A 195 2.15 -13.69 -8.34
CA GLU A 195 2.20 -12.94 -9.59
C GLU A 195 1.04 -13.41 -10.49
N GLY A 196 0.40 -12.47 -11.17
CA GLY A 196 -0.70 -12.80 -12.05
C GLY A 196 -0.98 -11.73 -13.10
N GLN A 197 -1.72 -12.12 -14.12
CA GLN A 197 -2.20 -11.22 -15.17
C GLN A 197 -3.61 -10.75 -14.83
N VAL A 198 -3.87 -9.46 -14.99
CA VAL A 198 -5.22 -8.91 -14.89
C VAL A 198 -6.03 -9.36 -16.10
N VAL A 199 -7.13 -10.05 -15.85
CA VAL A 199 -8.03 -10.59 -16.87
C VAL A 199 -9.43 -9.98 -16.78
N PRO A 200 -10.21 -9.99 -17.87
CA PRO A 200 -11.62 -9.61 -17.80
C PRO A 200 -12.40 -10.52 -16.84
N GLY A 201 -13.11 -9.92 -15.90
CA GLY A 201 -14.04 -10.63 -15.01
C GLY A 201 -15.45 -10.72 -15.57
N LYS A 202 -16.27 -11.63 -15.02
CA LYS A 202 -17.72 -11.62 -15.25
C LYS A 202 -18.27 -10.35 -14.61
N SER A 203 -18.66 -9.38 -15.43
CA SER A 203 -19.02 -8.00 -15.06
C SER A 203 -20.36 -7.89 -14.30
N ILE A 204 -20.73 -8.89 -13.50
CA ILE A 204 -22.09 -9.13 -13.00
C ILE A 204 -22.49 -8.19 -11.83
N GLY A 205 -21.56 -7.38 -11.28
CA GLY A 205 -21.86 -6.45 -10.17
C GLY A 205 -21.44 -4.99 -10.38
N LYS A 206 -20.98 -4.60 -11.58
CA LYS A 206 -20.12 -3.42 -11.79
C LYS A 206 -20.68 -2.04 -11.42
N LYS A 207 -21.99 -1.85 -11.24
CA LYS A 207 -22.54 -0.53 -10.89
C LYS A 207 -22.81 -0.32 -9.40
N GLU A 208 -22.97 -1.39 -8.63
CA GLU A 208 -23.39 -1.28 -7.22
C GLU A 208 -22.36 -1.78 -6.21
N LEU A 209 -21.27 -2.41 -6.67
CA LEU A 209 -20.16 -2.90 -5.85
C LEU A 209 -18.86 -2.15 -6.16
N VAL A 210 -17.87 -2.26 -5.26
CA VAL A 210 -16.54 -1.67 -5.45
C VAL A 210 -15.85 -2.24 -6.71
N PRO A 211 -15.13 -1.42 -7.51
CA PRO A 211 -14.46 -1.90 -8.72
C PRO A 211 -13.31 -2.86 -8.36
N THR A 212 -13.27 -4.03 -9.00
CA THR A 212 -12.23 -5.05 -8.77
C THR A 212 -11.52 -5.46 -10.05
N ALA A 213 -10.22 -5.76 -9.94
CA ALA A 213 -9.42 -6.43 -10.96
C ALA A 213 -9.41 -7.95 -10.70
N ASN A 214 -9.67 -8.75 -11.73
CA ASN A 214 -9.63 -10.21 -11.66
C ASN A 214 -8.23 -10.69 -12.05
N ILE A 215 -7.63 -11.55 -11.24
CA ILE A 215 -6.23 -11.95 -11.38
C ILE A 215 -6.13 -13.43 -11.75
N ALA A 216 -5.50 -13.72 -12.88
CA ALA A 216 -5.14 -15.08 -13.29
C ALA A 216 -3.67 -15.34 -12.95
N THR A 217 -3.42 -16.35 -12.13
CA THR A 217 -2.07 -16.78 -11.70
C THR A 217 -1.69 -18.10 -12.37
N ASP A 218 -0.40 -18.41 -12.39
CA ASP A 218 0.12 -19.74 -12.72
C ASP A 218 -0.51 -20.80 -11.81
N SER A 219 -1.02 -21.89 -12.41
CA SER A 219 -1.72 -22.97 -11.69
C SER A 219 -0.80 -23.79 -10.79
N THR A 220 0.51 -23.69 -10.97
CA THR A 220 1.52 -24.37 -10.14
C THR A 220 1.86 -23.59 -8.87
N LEU A 221 1.50 -22.31 -8.79
CA LEU A 221 1.72 -21.47 -7.60
C LEU A 221 0.64 -21.73 -6.55
N MET A 222 1.06 -21.78 -5.29
CA MET A 222 0.14 -21.78 -4.18
C MET A 222 -0.49 -20.40 -4.00
N VAL A 223 -1.82 -20.40 -3.98
CA VAL A 223 -2.64 -19.24 -3.60
C VAL A 223 -3.10 -19.44 -2.17
N PRO A 224 -3.16 -18.38 -1.33
CA PRO A 224 -3.79 -18.47 -0.02
C PRO A 224 -5.21 -19.06 -0.08
N LYS A 225 -5.68 -19.64 1.02
CA LYS A 225 -7.06 -20.16 1.08
C LYS A 225 -8.10 -19.05 0.87
N GLU A 226 -9.32 -19.48 0.64
CA GLU A 226 -10.47 -18.62 0.43
C GLU A 226 -10.69 -17.66 1.61
N GLY A 227 -11.09 -16.44 1.30
CA GLY A 227 -11.32 -15.37 2.26
C GLY A 227 -10.97 -13.99 1.72
N VAL A 228 -11.13 -12.99 2.59
CA VAL A 228 -10.82 -11.59 2.31
C VAL A 228 -9.54 -11.21 3.02
N TYR A 229 -8.65 -10.52 2.32
CA TYR A 229 -7.31 -10.17 2.77
C TYR A 229 -7.02 -8.69 2.57
N ILE A 230 -6.28 -8.11 3.51
CA ILE A 230 -5.55 -6.86 3.31
C ILE A 230 -4.34 -7.19 2.46
N THR A 231 -4.18 -6.50 1.35
CA THR A 231 -3.14 -6.77 0.37
C THR A 231 -2.51 -5.48 -0.13
N GLU A 232 -1.35 -5.61 -0.76
CA GLU A 232 -0.77 -4.56 -1.58
C GLU A 232 -0.59 -5.08 -3.00
N VAL A 233 -0.88 -4.24 -3.99
CA VAL A 233 -0.66 -4.54 -5.40
C VAL A 233 0.54 -3.75 -5.89
N ILE A 234 1.46 -4.44 -6.56
CA ILE A 234 2.60 -3.83 -7.23
C ILE A 234 2.34 -3.85 -8.74
N ILE A 235 2.34 -2.67 -9.36
CA ILE A 235 2.15 -2.45 -10.81
C ILE A 235 3.28 -1.54 -11.28
N ASP A 236 4.08 -1.97 -12.25
CA ASP A 236 5.18 -1.16 -12.82
C ASP A 236 6.13 -0.55 -11.73
N ASN A 237 6.35 -1.30 -10.65
CA ASN A 237 7.10 -0.92 -9.43
C ASN A 237 6.39 0.02 -8.45
N ASP A 238 5.23 0.57 -8.80
CA ASP A 238 4.40 1.34 -7.87
C ASP A 238 3.59 0.40 -6.98
N LYS A 239 3.45 0.79 -5.70
CA LYS A 239 2.78 -0.01 -4.67
C LYS A 239 1.47 0.66 -4.24
N PHE A 240 0.38 -0.08 -4.30
CA PHE A 240 -0.96 0.38 -3.97
C PHE A 240 -1.56 -0.47 -2.86
N SER A 241 -2.18 0.18 -1.88
CA SER A 241 -2.99 -0.49 -0.87
C SER A 241 -4.23 -1.12 -1.53
N SER A 242 -4.64 -2.30 -1.09
CA SER A 242 -5.78 -3.01 -1.67
C SER A 242 -6.46 -3.96 -0.69
N VAL A 243 -7.63 -4.45 -1.11
CA VAL A 243 -8.35 -5.56 -0.47
C VAL A 243 -8.60 -6.64 -1.51
N THR A 244 -8.26 -7.88 -1.19
CA THR A 244 -8.42 -9.01 -2.11
C THR A 244 -9.38 -10.04 -1.55
N ASN A 245 -10.34 -10.44 -2.36
CA ASN A 245 -11.16 -11.63 -2.15
C ASN A 245 -10.57 -12.80 -2.95
N ILE A 246 -10.35 -13.92 -2.27
CA ILE A 246 -10.08 -15.22 -2.89
C ILE A 246 -11.30 -16.09 -2.63
N GLY A 247 -11.95 -16.57 -3.69
CA GLY A 247 -13.23 -17.24 -3.54
C GLY A 247 -13.59 -18.18 -4.65
N PHE A 248 -14.72 -18.86 -4.51
CA PHE A 248 -15.32 -19.65 -5.58
C PHE A 248 -16.48 -18.87 -6.20
N ASN A 249 -16.62 -18.94 -7.52
CA ASN A 249 -17.76 -18.34 -8.18
C ASN A 249 -19.01 -19.26 -8.04
N PRO A 250 -20.08 -18.83 -7.33
CA PRO A 250 -21.28 -19.64 -7.18
C PRO A 250 -22.17 -19.67 -8.43
N THR A 251 -21.90 -18.87 -9.47
CA THR A 251 -22.73 -18.84 -10.68
C THR A 251 -22.39 -19.96 -11.66
N ILE A 252 -23.15 -21.07 -11.56
CA ILE A 252 -23.60 -22.01 -12.62
C ILE A 252 -22.64 -22.11 -13.82
N ALA A 253 -21.40 -22.48 -13.56
CA ALA A 253 -20.54 -23.10 -14.55
C ALA A 253 -20.02 -24.39 -13.91
N LEU A 254 -20.02 -25.48 -14.67
CA LEU A 254 -19.57 -26.81 -14.24
C LEU A 254 -18.13 -26.83 -13.68
N ASP A 255 -17.37 -25.74 -13.89
CA ASP A 255 -16.03 -25.56 -13.35
C ASP A 255 -16.07 -24.63 -12.13
N ASN A 256 -16.00 -25.21 -10.93
CA ASN A 256 -15.86 -24.54 -9.63
C ASN A 256 -14.48 -23.83 -9.50
N LYS A 257 -14.20 -22.86 -10.38
CA LYS A 257 -12.91 -22.17 -10.47
C LYS A 257 -12.77 -21.12 -9.38
N LYS A 258 -11.66 -21.18 -8.66
CA LYS A 258 -11.23 -20.18 -7.71
C LYS A 258 -10.93 -18.86 -8.44
N THR A 259 -11.51 -17.76 -7.99
CA THR A 259 -11.24 -16.41 -8.46
C THR A 259 -10.43 -15.62 -7.45
N ILE A 260 -9.61 -14.70 -7.95
CA ILE A 260 -8.83 -13.74 -7.16
C ILE A 260 -9.25 -12.36 -7.64
N GLU A 261 -9.92 -11.61 -6.79
CA GLU A 261 -10.48 -10.30 -7.10
C GLU A 261 -9.91 -9.27 -6.16
N THR A 262 -9.31 -8.21 -6.69
CA THR A 262 -8.66 -7.17 -5.88
C THR A 262 -9.26 -5.80 -6.13
N HIS A 263 -9.67 -5.12 -5.05
CA HIS A 263 -10.05 -3.70 -5.06
C HIS A 263 -8.81 -2.88 -4.69
N ILE A 264 -8.35 -2.05 -5.63
CA ILE A 264 -7.15 -1.21 -5.46
C ILE A 264 -7.58 0.18 -5.02
N PHE A 265 -7.05 0.66 -3.90
CA PHE A 265 -7.36 2.01 -3.40
C PHE A 265 -6.66 3.08 -4.23
N PHE A 266 -7.32 4.24 -4.35
CA PHE A 266 -6.80 5.42 -5.06
C PHE A 266 -6.39 5.13 -6.53
N PHE A 267 -7.02 4.15 -7.16
CA PHE A 267 -6.64 3.68 -8.48
C PHE A 267 -7.81 3.80 -9.47
N ASN A 268 -7.61 4.56 -10.55
CA ASN A 268 -8.63 4.86 -11.55
C ASN A 268 -8.17 4.54 -13.00
N LYS A 269 -7.13 3.74 -13.16
CA LYS A 269 -6.59 3.37 -14.48
C LYS A 269 -7.07 1.99 -14.91
N GLU A 270 -7.14 1.79 -16.22
CA GLU A 270 -7.38 0.47 -16.82
C GLU A 270 -6.06 -0.32 -16.88
N ILE A 271 -6.09 -1.58 -16.40
CA ILE A 271 -4.90 -2.41 -16.25
C ILE A 271 -5.08 -3.83 -16.82
N TYR A 272 -6.02 -4.07 -17.73
CA TYR A 272 -6.16 -5.38 -18.36
C TYR A 272 -4.87 -5.81 -19.04
N ASN A 273 -4.59 -7.11 -18.98
CA ASN A 273 -3.39 -7.76 -19.49
C ASN A 273 -2.07 -7.34 -18.82
N LYS A 274 -2.08 -6.42 -17.84
CA LYS A 274 -0.88 -6.14 -17.05
C LYS A 274 -0.56 -7.30 -16.13
N LYS A 275 0.73 -7.60 -16.00
CA LYS A 275 1.25 -8.44 -14.92
C LYS A 275 1.35 -7.60 -13.65
N ILE A 276 0.82 -8.12 -12.57
CA ILE A 276 0.88 -7.49 -11.25
C ILE A 276 1.42 -8.50 -10.24
N LYS A 277 1.98 -7.99 -9.15
CA LYS A 277 2.32 -8.79 -7.98
C LYS A 277 1.38 -8.41 -6.84
N LEU A 278 0.70 -9.39 -6.28
CA LEU A 278 -0.22 -9.22 -5.18
C LEU A 278 0.43 -9.75 -3.90
N VAL A 279 0.62 -8.88 -2.91
CA VAL A 279 1.29 -9.17 -1.64
C VAL A 279 0.23 -9.25 -0.53
N PHE A 280 0.18 -10.37 0.18
CA PHE A 280 -0.78 -10.62 1.25
C PHE A 280 -0.21 -10.19 2.59
N ILE A 281 -0.87 -9.24 3.23
CA ILE A 281 -0.46 -8.71 4.54
C ILE A 281 -1.17 -9.45 5.65
N LYS A 282 -2.51 -9.52 5.59
CA LYS A 282 -3.32 -10.04 6.68
C LYS A 282 -4.65 -10.59 6.19
N LYS A 283 -5.14 -11.66 6.82
CA LYS A 283 -6.50 -12.17 6.59
C LYS A 283 -7.51 -11.37 7.42
N ILE A 284 -8.55 -10.84 6.77
CA ILE A 284 -9.68 -10.18 7.42
C ILE A 284 -10.67 -11.22 7.91
N ARG A 285 -11.08 -12.15 7.03
CA ARG A 285 -12.06 -13.20 7.34
C ARG A 285 -12.03 -14.35 6.32
N ASN A 286 -12.64 -15.46 6.68
CA ASN A 286 -12.98 -16.54 5.75
C ASN A 286 -14.13 -16.10 4.81
N GLU A 287 -14.34 -16.87 3.73
CA GLU A 287 -15.53 -16.71 2.89
C GLU A 287 -16.81 -16.94 3.68
N LYS A 288 -17.85 -16.21 3.27
CA LYS A 288 -19.18 -16.26 3.87
C LYS A 288 -20.21 -16.21 2.75
N LYS A 289 -21.26 -17.01 2.87
CA LYS A 289 -22.45 -16.90 2.01
C LYS A 289 -23.36 -15.79 2.55
N PHE A 290 -23.93 -15.00 1.65
CA PHE A 290 -24.88 -13.93 1.97
C PHE A 290 -26.26 -14.31 1.44
N ASN A 291 -27.30 -13.91 2.17
CA ASN A 291 -28.68 -14.25 1.80
C ASN A 291 -29.20 -13.31 0.70
N ASP A 292 -28.69 -12.09 0.64
CA ASP A 292 -29.07 -11.07 -0.34
C ASP A 292 -27.90 -10.12 -0.70
N LEU A 293 -28.15 -9.23 -1.67
CA LEU A 293 -27.17 -8.28 -2.18
C LEU A 293 -26.83 -7.16 -1.16
N ASP A 294 -27.76 -6.80 -0.29
CA ASP A 294 -27.56 -5.72 0.69
C ASP A 294 -26.67 -6.18 1.85
N GLU A 295 -26.84 -7.42 2.32
CA GLU A 295 -25.92 -8.07 3.25
C GLU A 295 -24.50 -8.13 2.67
N LEU A 296 -24.36 -8.50 1.39
CA LEU A 296 -23.08 -8.54 0.68
C LEU A 296 -22.44 -7.14 0.63
N LYS A 297 -23.19 -6.12 0.20
CA LYS A 297 -22.72 -4.72 0.16
C LYS A 297 -22.26 -4.23 1.53
N LYS A 298 -23.07 -4.45 2.57
CA LYS A 298 -22.73 -4.06 3.95
C LYS A 298 -21.44 -4.74 4.41
N GLN A 299 -21.24 -6.01 4.08
CA GLN A 299 -20.00 -6.70 4.45
C GLN A 299 -18.80 -6.20 3.66
N ILE A 300 -18.92 -5.97 2.35
CA ILE A 300 -17.85 -5.40 1.52
C ILE A 300 -17.42 -4.04 2.07
N SER A 301 -18.37 -3.17 2.43
CA SER A 301 -18.06 -1.86 3.02
C SER A 301 -17.29 -2.00 4.33
N LYS A 302 -17.67 -2.95 5.20
CA LYS A 302 -16.94 -3.24 6.45
C LYS A 302 -15.52 -3.76 6.19
N ASP A 303 -15.36 -4.65 5.23
CA ASP A 303 -14.06 -5.22 4.88
C ASP A 303 -13.11 -4.15 4.31
N VAL A 304 -13.64 -3.28 3.45
CA VAL A 304 -12.93 -2.12 2.91
C VAL A 304 -12.55 -1.14 4.01
N GLU A 305 -13.49 -0.76 4.88
CA GLU A 305 -13.22 0.16 5.99
C GLU A 305 -12.16 -0.39 6.94
N TYR A 306 -12.21 -1.69 7.27
CA TYR A 306 -11.20 -2.34 8.11
C TYR A 306 -9.81 -2.26 7.49
N ALA A 307 -9.68 -2.49 6.17
CA ALA A 307 -8.42 -2.37 5.47
C ALA A 307 -7.91 -0.92 5.42
N GLN A 308 -8.80 0.06 5.15
CA GLN A 308 -8.43 1.47 5.19
C GLN A 308 -7.91 1.88 6.58
N GLN A 309 -8.58 1.45 7.66
CA GLN A 309 -8.13 1.69 9.02
C GLN A 309 -6.76 1.05 9.30
N TYR A 310 -6.52 -0.17 8.79
CA TYR A 310 -5.22 -0.81 8.89
C TYR A 310 -4.11 0.03 8.22
N PHE A 311 -4.32 0.48 6.98
CA PHE A 311 -3.33 1.30 6.27
C PHE A 311 -3.14 2.68 6.91
N ARG A 312 -4.22 3.33 7.37
CA ARG A 312 -4.14 4.60 8.13
C ARG A 312 -3.31 4.45 9.40
N LYS A 313 -3.50 3.36 10.15
CA LYS A 313 -2.75 3.10 11.40
C LYS A 313 -1.26 2.89 11.14
N ASN A 314 -0.91 2.22 10.04
CA ASN A 314 0.47 1.87 9.68
C ASN A 314 1.11 2.85 8.68
N SER A 315 0.47 3.98 8.38
CA SER A 315 1.03 4.97 7.47
C SER A 315 2.23 5.67 8.09
N SER A 316 3.28 5.86 7.28
CA SER A 316 4.43 6.69 7.65
C SER A 316 4.07 8.17 7.66
N ILE A 317 3.02 8.58 6.93
CA ILE A 317 2.58 9.98 6.90
C ILE A 317 1.68 10.24 8.10
N ARG A 318 2.14 11.08 9.03
CA ARG A 318 1.45 11.38 10.28
C ARG A 318 1.08 12.85 10.34
N LEU A 319 -0.21 13.13 10.27
CA LEU A 319 -0.79 14.47 10.29
C LEU A 319 -1.83 14.59 11.42
N ALA A 320 -2.12 15.81 11.85
CA ALA A 320 -3.16 16.05 12.85
C ALA A 320 -3.99 17.30 12.57
N LEU A 321 -5.19 17.33 13.14
CA LEU A 321 -6.05 18.51 13.23
C LEU A 321 -6.33 18.83 14.69
N ILE A 322 -5.99 20.05 15.11
CA ILE A 322 -6.34 20.58 16.43
C ILE A 322 -7.54 21.50 16.28
N GLY A 323 -8.56 21.32 17.12
CA GLY A 323 -9.78 22.11 17.04
C GLY A 323 -10.77 21.77 18.14
N LYS A 324 -11.98 22.30 18.02
CA LYS A 324 -13.12 21.96 18.89
C LYS A 324 -14.30 21.49 18.04
N ASN A 325 -14.95 20.39 18.43
CA ASN A 325 -16.07 19.77 17.72
C ASN A 325 -15.71 19.36 16.28
N ILE A 326 -14.58 18.68 16.09
CA ILE A 326 -13.99 18.39 14.78
C ILE A 326 -14.20 16.95 14.30
N ALA A 327 -15.01 16.16 15.00
CA ALA A 327 -15.29 14.75 14.67
C ALA A 327 -15.78 14.53 13.22
N HIS A 328 -16.45 15.53 12.63
CA HIS A 328 -16.99 15.49 11.27
C HIS A 328 -16.03 16.07 10.20
N SER A 329 -14.76 16.33 10.55
CA SER A 329 -13.79 16.86 9.60
C SER A 329 -13.58 15.90 8.41
N ARG A 330 -13.61 16.46 7.20
CA ARG A 330 -13.31 15.74 5.95
C ARG A 330 -11.86 15.88 5.49
N SER A 331 -11.01 16.57 6.26
CA SER A 331 -9.63 16.88 5.85
C SER A 331 -8.81 15.61 5.57
N SER A 332 -8.97 14.56 6.37
CA SER A 332 -8.28 13.28 6.17
C SER A 332 -8.52 12.70 4.77
N MET A 333 -9.79 12.62 4.35
CA MET A 333 -10.18 12.12 3.02
C MET A 333 -9.56 12.95 1.90
N ILE A 334 -9.51 14.28 2.04
CA ILE A 334 -8.91 15.17 1.03
C ILE A 334 -7.41 14.94 0.94
N TYR A 335 -6.70 14.86 2.06
CA TYR A 335 -5.26 14.57 2.05
C TYR A 335 -4.98 13.19 1.44
N GLU A 336 -5.76 12.15 1.79
CA GLU A 336 -5.60 10.82 1.20
C GLU A 336 -5.81 10.83 -0.32
N LYS A 337 -6.84 11.53 -0.80
CA LYS A 337 -7.13 11.69 -2.23
C LYS A 337 -5.96 12.38 -2.96
N LEU A 338 -5.44 13.47 -2.40
CA LEU A 338 -4.35 14.24 -3.01
C LEU A 338 -3.02 13.47 -3.04
N LEU A 339 -2.73 12.70 -1.98
CA LEU A 339 -1.51 11.91 -1.86
C LEU A 339 -1.61 10.53 -2.56
N GLY A 340 -2.81 10.09 -2.93
CA GLY A 340 -3.07 8.78 -3.51
C GLY A 340 -2.79 7.61 -2.56
N LYS A 341 -2.83 7.84 -1.24
CA LYS A 341 -2.51 6.84 -0.21
C LYS A 341 -3.16 7.17 1.13
N HIS A 342 -3.33 6.14 1.95
CA HIS A 342 -3.82 6.31 3.32
C HIS A 342 -2.80 7.00 4.22
N ILE A 343 -3.29 7.84 5.14
CA ILE A 343 -2.47 8.60 6.08
C ILE A 343 -2.91 8.36 7.52
N HIS A 344 -1.98 8.49 8.46
CA HIS A 344 -2.33 8.58 9.86
C HIS A 344 -2.79 10.01 10.16
N TYR A 345 -4.10 10.21 10.31
CA TYR A 345 -4.68 11.53 10.61
C TYR A 345 -5.32 11.54 11.99
N LYS A 346 -4.74 12.29 12.94
CA LYS A 346 -5.28 12.40 14.30
C LYS A 346 -6.15 13.64 14.45
N LEU A 347 -7.39 13.45 14.87
CA LEU A 347 -8.22 14.53 15.39
C LEU A 347 -7.89 14.73 16.88
N ILE A 348 -7.48 15.95 17.23
CA ILE A 348 -7.18 16.40 18.58
C ILE A 348 -8.28 17.41 18.93
N ASP A 349 -9.41 16.88 19.41
CA ASP A 349 -10.58 17.67 19.80
C ASP A 349 -10.40 18.14 21.24
N CYS A 350 -10.08 19.42 21.41
CA CYS A 350 -9.80 20.04 22.70
C CYS A 350 -11.01 20.83 23.19
N VAL A 351 -11.43 20.62 24.44
CA VAL A 351 -12.48 21.43 25.08
C VAL A 351 -11.93 22.81 25.46
N SER A 352 -10.64 22.87 25.82
CA SER A 352 -9.93 24.09 26.20
C SER A 352 -8.50 24.14 25.64
N ALA A 353 -7.91 25.34 25.61
CA ALA A 353 -6.53 25.54 25.14
C ALA A 353 -5.48 24.83 26.02
N LYS A 354 -5.82 24.44 27.25
CA LYS A 354 -4.93 23.70 28.15
C LYS A 354 -4.70 22.25 27.72
N GLU A 355 -5.60 21.70 26.92
CA GLU A 355 -5.52 20.32 26.40
C GLU A 355 -4.69 20.24 25.10
N ILE A 356 -4.31 21.38 24.53
CA ILE A 356 -3.48 21.43 23.33
C ILE A 356 -2.12 20.81 23.65
N PRO A 357 -1.67 19.79 22.89
CA PRO A 357 -0.35 19.19 23.11
C PRO A 357 0.77 20.21 22.95
N THR A 358 1.87 20.00 23.68
CA THR A 358 3.04 20.87 23.58
C THR A 358 3.64 20.82 22.18
N ILE A 359 4.30 21.91 21.76
CA ILE A 359 5.01 21.96 20.47
C ILE A 359 5.99 20.80 20.29
N LYS A 360 6.72 20.45 21.36
CA LYS A 360 7.64 19.30 21.38
C LYS A 360 6.89 18.00 21.07
N SER A 361 5.77 17.75 21.75
CA SER A 361 4.94 16.57 21.51
C SER A 361 4.40 16.51 20.08
N LEU A 362 3.92 17.63 19.54
CA LEU A 362 3.42 17.68 18.16
C LEU A 362 4.52 17.35 17.15
N LYS A 363 5.70 17.94 17.31
CA LYS A 363 6.87 17.71 16.44
C LYS A 363 7.36 16.26 16.46
N GLU A 364 7.35 15.61 17.64
CA GLU A 364 7.77 14.21 17.78
C GLU A 364 6.79 13.22 17.12
N ASN A 365 5.51 13.61 16.95
CA ASN A 365 4.46 12.69 16.54
C ASN A 365 3.90 12.94 15.12
N TYR A 366 4.08 14.14 14.57
CA TYR A 366 3.45 14.57 13.32
C TYR A 366 4.40 15.37 12.43
N GLN A 367 4.29 15.16 11.12
CA GLN A 367 5.00 15.95 10.11
C GLN A 367 4.33 17.30 9.86
N GLY A 368 3.02 17.37 10.08
CA GLY A 368 2.22 18.55 9.82
C GLY A 368 0.95 18.59 10.68
N VAL A 369 0.59 19.78 11.14
CA VAL A 369 -0.59 19.97 11.99
C VAL A 369 -1.44 21.10 11.44
N SER A 370 -2.70 20.80 11.12
CA SER A 370 -3.71 21.82 10.84
C SER A 370 -4.37 22.26 12.15
N ILE A 371 -4.80 23.52 12.20
CA ILE A 371 -5.44 24.13 13.36
C ILE A 371 -6.73 24.79 12.88
N THR A 372 -7.84 24.49 13.54
CA THR A 372 -9.11 25.18 13.31
C THR A 372 -9.56 25.95 14.55
N SER A 373 -10.66 26.67 14.41
CA SER A 373 -11.25 27.46 15.48
C SER A 373 -11.53 26.60 16.73
N PRO A 374 -11.39 27.16 17.95
CA PRO A 374 -11.01 28.55 18.26
C PRO A 374 -9.49 28.78 18.41
N TYR A 375 -8.64 27.80 18.08
CA TYR A 375 -7.24 27.77 18.53
C TYR A 375 -6.23 28.40 17.55
N LYS A 376 -6.68 28.99 16.43
CA LYS A 376 -5.81 29.59 15.41
C LYS A 376 -4.89 30.72 15.93
N LYS A 377 -5.28 31.40 17.01
CA LYS A 377 -4.48 32.45 17.65
C LYS A 377 -3.52 31.93 18.73
N PHE A 378 -3.75 30.71 19.24
CA PHE A 378 -2.98 30.13 20.35
C PHE A 378 -1.50 29.95 20.01
N PHE A 379 -1.17 29.81 18.73
CA PHE A 379 0.18 29.49 18.25
C PHE A 379 0.96 30.70 17.73
N LEU A 380 0.38 31.90 17.66
CA LEU A 380 1.00 33.08 17.05
C LEU A 380 2.34 33.45 17.70
N ASP A 381 2.42 33.35 19.03
CA ASP A 381 3.59 33.65 19.86
C ASP A 381 4.58 32.47 20.00
N LYS A 382 4.28 31.33 19.35
CA LYS A 382 5.01 30.06 19.53
C LYS A 382 5.71 29.58 18.26
N VAL A 383 5.61 30.33 17.16
CA VAL A 383 6.13 29.92 15.85
C VAL A 383 6.76 31.09 15.11
N GLU A 384 7.66 30.77 14.19
CA GLU A 384 8.14 31.73 13.20
C GLU A 384 7.08 31.89 12.11
N LEU A 385 6.68 33.14 11.89
CA LEU A 385 5.75 33.49 10.83
C LEU A 385 6.52 33.57 9.50
N GLU A 386 5.95 33.03 8.43
CA GLU A 386 6.36 33.47 7.08
C GLU A 386 6.17 34.99 6.96
N PRO A 387 6.92 35.70 6.08
CA PRO A 387 6.98 37.18 6.00
C PRO A 387 5.68 37.93 5.61
N GLN A 388 4.50 37.35 5.86
CA GLN A 388 3.21 37.99 5.78
C GLN A 388 2.71 38.24 7.21
N ASN A 389 2.25 39.47 7.51
CA ASN A 389 1.61 39.76 8.80
C ASN A 389 0.32 38.94 8.90
N LEU A 390 0.33 37.89 9.71
CA LEU A 390 -0.79 36.96 9.87
C LEU A 390 -1.44 37.14 11.24
N ASP A 391 -2.70 37.58 11.27
CA ASP A 391 -3.52 37.67 12.50
C ASP A 391 -4.05 36.30 12.99
N SER A 392 -3.78 35.23 12.24
CA SER A 392 -4.13 33.86 12.58
C SER A 392 -3.27 32.85 11.82
N ILE A 393 -3.04 31.69 12.44
CA ILE A 393 -2.33 30.55 11.82
C ILE A 393 -3.25 29.35 11.84
N ASN A 394 -3.27 28.59 10.74
CA ASN A 394 -4.10 27.38 10.62
C ASN A 394 -3.28 26.14 10.26
N THR A 395 -1.95 26.27 10.08
CA THR A 395 -1.07 25.19 9.66
C THR A 395 0.30 25.35 10.30
N LEU A 396 0.82 24.30 10.92
CA LEU A 396 2.16 24.23 11.51
C LEU A 396 3.04 23.27 10.73
N CYS A 397 4.30 23.67 10.49
CA CYS A 397 5.35 22.82 9.96
C CYS A 397 6.53 22.80 10.94
N PHE A 398 7.17 21.65 11.10
CA PHE A 398 8.26 21.47 12.05
C PHE A 398 9.59 21.30 11.31
N SER A 399 10.62 22.02 11.77
CA SER A 399 12.01 21.81 11.38
C SER A 399 12.85 21.36 12.57
N THR A 400 14.12 21.03 12.34
CA THR A 400 15.04 20.53 13.38
C THR A 400 15.13 21.47 14.59
N ASP A 401 15.07 22.78 14.38
CA ASP A 401 15.27 23.77 15.45
C ASP A 401 14.08 24.72 15.64
N LYS A 402 13.21 24.86 14.63
CA LYS A 402 12.16 25.88 14.59
C LYS A 402 10.80 25.30 14.21
N VAL A 403 9.74 26.01 14.57
CA VAL A 403 8.37 25.72 14.14
C VAL A 403 7.87 26.89 13.33
N TYR A 404 7.31 26.61 12.17
CA TYR A 404 6.79 27.62 11.26
C TYR A 404 5.27 27.56 11.23
N GLY A 405 4.64 28.73 11.18
CA GLY A 405 3.20 28.87 11.04
C GLY A 405 2.83 29.49 9.70
N LYS A 406 1.78 28.94 9.07
CA LYS A 406 1.20 29.45 7.83
C LYS A 406 -0.31 29.54 7.94
N ASN A 407 -0.89 30.50 7.23
CA ASN A 407 -2.33 30.62 7.07
C ASN A 407 -2.76 30.17 5.66
N THR A 408 -3.02 28.88 5.49
CA THR A 408 -3.46 28.30 4.21
C THR A 408 -4.85 28.77 3.77
N ASP A 409 -5.65 29.36 4.66
CA ASP A 409 -6.96 29.93 4.32
C ASP A 409 -6.82 31.12 3.37
N ILE A 410 -5.87 32.03 3.65
CA ILE A 410 -5.60 33.21 2.82
C ILE A 410 -5.22 32.78 1.40
N PHE A 411 -4.32 31.80 1.26
CA PHE A 411 -3.87 31.34 -0.05
C PHE A 411 -5.02 30.68 -0.86
N ALA A 412 -5.86 29.88 -0.20
CA ALA A 412 -7.03 29.28 -0.83
C ALA A 412 -8.06 30.33 -1.25
N ILE A 413 -8.36 31.30 -0.38
CA ILE A 413 -9.29 32.40 -0.69
C ILE A 413 -8.77 33.22 -1.87
N ARG A 414 -7.51 33.64 -1.82
CA ARG A 414 -6.88 34.44 -2.88
C ARG A 414 -6.95 33.74 -4.23
N LYS A 415 -6.69 32.44 -4.26
CA LYS A 415 -6.78 31.64 -5.49
C LYS A 415 -8.20 31.60 -6.05
N ILE A 416 -9.21 31.37 -5.20
CA ILE A 416 -10.62 31.33 -5.62
C ILE A 416 -11.09 32.71 -6.07
N LEU A 417 -10.73 33.77 -5.33
CA LEU A 417 -11.08 35.14 -5.68
C LEU A 417 -10.53 35.52 -7.05
N GLN A 418 -9.27 35.17 -7.35
CA GLN A 418 -8.68 35.37 -8.67
C GLN A 418 -9.44 34.66 -9.79
N GLU A 419 -9.99 33.46 -9.56
CA GLU A 419 -10.83 32.76 -10.54
C GLU A 419 -12.12 33.53 -10.84
N TYR A 420 -12.74 34.16 -9.84
CA TYR A 420 -13.93 34.99 -10.02
C TYR A 420 -13.63 36.35 -10.65
N LEU A 421 -12.52 36.98 -10.28
CA LEU A 421 -12.07 38.21 -10.93
C LEU A 421 -11.81 38.01 -12.43
N ALA A 422 -11.23 36.85 -12.80
CA ALA A 422 -11.06 36.49 -14.21
C ALA A 422 -12.39 36.34 -14.98
N LYS A 423 -13.51 36.22 -14.27
CA LYS A 423 -14.87 36.15 -14.84
C LYS A 423 -15.61 37.50 -14.82
N GLY A 424 -14.95 38.58 -14.41
CA GLY A 424 -15.53 39.93 -14.38
C GLY A 424 -16.37 40.24 -13.15
N VAL A 425 -16.14 39.56 -12.02
CA VAL A 425 -16.79 39.91 -10.75
C VAL A 425 -16.24 41.24 -10.23
N GLU A 426 -17.13 42.21 -9.98
CA GLU A 426 -16.77 43.53 -9.44
C GLU A 426 -17.42 43.86 -8.08
N ARG A 427 -18.53 43.18 -7.76
CA ARG A 427 -19.31 43.38 -6.53
C ARG A 427 -19.50 42.07 -5.78
N ILE A 428 -19.19 42.07 -4.49
CA ILE A 428 -19.17 40.87 -3.63
C ILE A 428 -20.09 41.05 -2.42
N PHE A 429 -20.96 40.07 -2.19
CA PHE A 429 -21.80 40.00 -0.99
C PHE A 429 -21.28 38.91 -0.06
N ILE A 430 -20.79 39.30 1.12
CA ILE A 430 -20.23 38.38 2.12
C ILE A 430 -21.27 38.10 3.19
N LEU A 431 -21.68 36.84 3.30
CA LEU A 431 -22.66 36.40 4.28
C LEU A 431 -21.97 35.83 5.50
N GLY A 432 -22.14 36.48 6.66
CA GLY A 432 -21.52 36.14 7.93
C GLY A 432 -20.38 37.08 8.35
N ASP A 433 -20.02 37.03 9.63
CA ASP A 433 -19.00 37.86 10.30
C ASP A 433 -18.00 37.04 11.12
N GLY A 434 -17.81 35.78 10.74
CA GLY A 434 -16.84 34.88 11.36
C GLY A 434 -15.41 35.13 10.93
N ALA A 435 -14.48 34.29 11.41
CA ALA A 435 -13.07 34.38 11.04
C ALA A 435 -12.82 34.34 9.52
N MET A 436 -13.53 33.46 8.80
CA MET A 436 -13.41 33.35 7.34
C MET A 436 -13.94 34.58 6.60
N SER A 437 -14.99 35.22 7.14
CA SER A 437 -15.50 36.49 6.61
C SER A 437 -14.44 37.59 6.71
N ASN A 438 -13.75 37.69 7.85
CA ASN A 438 -12.70 38.68 8.03
C ASN A 438 -11.54 38.46 7.04
N VAL A 439 -11.08 37.21 6.88
CA VAL A 439 -10.02 36.89 5.91
C VAL A 439 -10.43 37.28 4.48
N LEU A 440 -11.68 37.04 4.09
CA LEU A 440 -12.18 37.46 2.77
C LEU A 440 -12.26 38.99 2.63
N GLN A 441 -12.71 39.70 3.66
CA GLN A 441 -12.77 41.17 3.66
C GLN A 441 -11.36 41.78 3.50
N ASP A 442 -10.36 41.21 4.16
CA ASP A 442 -8.97 41.66 4.06
C ASP A 442 -8.44 41.49 2.62
N GLU A 443 -8.71 40.33 1.99
CA GLU A 443 -8.32 40.08 0.59
C GLU A 443 -9.10 40.98 -0.40
N CYS A 444 -10.40 41.18 -0.19
CA CYS A 444 -11.17 42.12 -1.01
C CYS A 444 -10.62 43.55 -0.91
N THR A 445 -10.26 44.00 0.30
CA THR A 445 -9.66 45.32 0.54
C THR A 445 -8.30 45.43 -0.13
N HIS A 446 -7.45 44.40 -0.02
CA HIS A 446 -6.15 44.34 -0.67
C HIS A 446 -6.26 44.47 -2.20
N HIS A 447 -7.30 43.87 -2.79
CA HIS A 447 -7.59 43.93 -4.22
C HIS A 447 -8.51 45.10 -4.64
N GLN A 448 -8.84 46.02 -3.73
CA GLN A 448 -9.71 47.18 -4.00
C GLN A 448 -11.10 46.81 -4.55
N LEU A 449 -11.64 45.67 -4.14
CA LEU A 449 -12.94 45.17 -4.58
C LEU A 449 -14.08 45.79 -3.76
N LYS A 450 -15.23 46.02 -4.41
CA LYS A 450 -16.44 46.46 -3.71
C LYS A 450 -17.08 45.27 -3.04
N PHE A 451 -17.26 45.33 -1.72
CA PHE A 451 -17.96 44.28 -0.98
C PHE A 451 -18.88 44.84 0.10
N GLU A 452 -19.92 44.07 0.42
CA GLU A 452 -20.85 44.34 1.51
C GLU A 452 -20.99 43.10 2.40
N VAL A 453 -21.06 43.32 3.73
CA VAL A 453 -21.09 42.23 4.71
C VAL A 453 -22.46 42.16 5.40
N PHE A 454 -23.11 41.01 5.28
CA PHE A 454 -24.41 40.74 5.90
C PHE A 454 -24.22 39.87 7.14
N SER A 455 -24.42 40.47 8.32
CA SER A 455 -24.30 39.77 9.61
C SER A 455 -25.59 39.84 10.42
N ARG A 456 -26.04 38.68 10.93
CA ARG A 456 -27.18 38.60 11.86
C ARG A 456 -26.88 39.34 13.15
N ARG A 457 -25.66 39.16 13.66
CA ARG A 457 -25.20 39.78 14.91
C ARG A 457 -25.18 41.30 14.79
N LYS A 458 -24.66 41.84 13.69
CA LYS A 458 -24.64 43.28 13.44
C LYS A 458 -26.05 43.85 13.25
N ASN A 459 -27.00 43.05 12.76
CA ASN A 459 -28.40 43.44 12.55
C ASN A 459 -29.35 43.06 13.72
N ASN A 460 -28.82 42.67 14.90
CA ASN A 460 -29.61 42.24 16.06
C ASN A 460 -30.63 41.11 15.77
N LEU A 461 -30.37 40.28 14.76
CA LEU A 461 -31.19 39.13 14.41
C LEU A 461 -30.81 37.93 15.29
N LYS A 462 -31.81 37.11 15.67
CA LYS A 462 -31.53 35.86 16.38
C LYS A 462 -30.69 34.94 15.51
N GLN A 463 -29.99 34.03 16.17
CA GLN A 463 -29.14 33.06 15.50
C GLN A 463 -29.86 32.24 14.41
N ASP A 464 -31.15 31.98 14.60
CA ASP A 464 -31.98 31.19 13.68
C ASP A 464 -32.80 32.05 12.70
N SER A 465 -32.72 33.37 12.79
CA SER A 465 -33.41 34.28 11.88
C SER A 465 -32.76 34.27 10.50
N GLN A 466 -33.52 34.37 9.42
CA GLN A 466 -32.95 34.52 8.07
C GLN A 466 -32.55 35.99 7.83
N LEU A 467 -31.46 36.18 7.09
CA LEU A 467 -30.99 37.51 6.65
C LEU A 467 -31.57 37.79 5.27
N LEU A 468 -32.04 39.02 5.06
CA LEU A 468 -32.48 39.51 3.76
C LEU A 468 -31.27 40.03 2.98
N ILE A 469 -31.07 39.51 1.78
CA ILE A 469 -30.00 39.91 0.87
C ILE A 469 -30.63 40.79 -0.24
N PRO A 470 -30.00 41.93 -0.60
CA PRO A 470 -30.51 42.84 -1.62
C PRO A 470 -30.44 42.23 -3.02
N ASP A 471 -30.86 43.02 -4.00
CA ASP A 471 -30.91 42.68 -5.43
C ASP A 471 -29.56 42.16 -5.95
N ILE A 472 -29.59 40.96 -6.52
CA ILE A 472 -28.43 40.31 -7.14
C ILE A 472 -28.49 40.58 -8.64
N ASN A 473 -27.42 41.17 -9.16
CA ASN A 473 -27.28 41.57 -10.54
C ASN A 473 -26.29 40.67 -11.28
N ASN A 474 -26.30 40.78 -12.61
CA ASN A 474 -25.40 40.04 -13.47
C ASN A 474 -23.93 40.34 -13.15
N GLY A 475 -23.15 39.31 -12.86
CA GLY A 475 -21.73 39.39 -12.51
C GLY A 475 -21.43 39.48 -11.01
N ASP A 476 -22.45 39.52 -10.14
CA ASP A 476 -22.22 39.53 -8.70
C ASP A 476 -21.69 38.20 -8.17
N LEU A 477 -20.93 38.28 -7.07
CA LEU A 477 -20.50 37.12 -6.30
C LEU A 477 -21.10 37.15 -4.90
N VAL A 478 -21.91 36.14 -4.58
CA VAL A 478 -22.38 35.90 -3.22
C VAL A 478 -21.49 34.84 -2.55
N VAL A 479 -20.93 35.16 -1.39
CA VAL A 479 -20.06 34.25 -0.63
C VAL A 479 -20.65 33.93 0.72
N ASN A 480 -21.03 32.67 0.94
CA ASN A 480 -21.47 32.20 2.24
C ASN A 480 -20.26 31.77 3.09
N THR A 481 -20.00 32.49 4.18
CA THR A 481 -18.89 32.19 5.10
C THR A 481 -19.35 31.58 6.43
N CYS A 482 -20.63 31.24 6.56
CA CYS A 482 -21.19 30.70 7.80
C CYS A 482 -21.96 29.40 7.54
N ALA A 483 -21.98 28.50 8.53
CA ALA A 483 -22.64 27.20 8.43
C ALA A 483 -24.18 27.29 8.60
N ARG A 484 -24.85 28.27 7.98
CA ARG A 484 -26.29 28.54 8.15
C ARG A 484 -26.95 28.95 6.85
N GLU A 485 -28.25 28.70 6.78
CA GLU A 485 -29.09 29.05 5.64
C GLU A 485 -29.42 30.53 5.57
N TYR A 486 -29.76 31.01 4.37
CA TYR A 486 -30.18 32.39 4.09
C TYR A 486 -31.44 32.40 3.22
N ILE A 487 -32.22 33.48 3.28
CA ILE A 487 -33.33 33.72 2.35
C ILE A 487 -33.01 34.92 1.46
N TYR A 488 -33.26 34.73 0.17
CA TYR A 488 -33.18 35.77 -0.84
C TYR A 488 -34.58 36.31 -1.11
N ASN A 489 -34.77 37.61 -0.92
CA ASN A 489 -36.06 38.28 -1.12
C ASN A 489 -36.02 39.38 -2.19
N GLY A 490 -34.84 39.76 -2.69
CA GLY A 490 -34.69 40.68 -3.82
C GLY A 490 -34.75 39.96 -5.18
N PRO A 491 -35.00 40.68 -6.29
CA PRO A 491 -34.80 40.16 -7.64
C PRO A 491 -33.39 39.60 -7.84
N VAL A 492 -33.31 38.55 -8.65
CA VAL A 492 -32.04 37.98 -9.14
C VAL A 492 -32.05 38.11 -10.66
N GLU A 493 -31.17 38.96 -11.19
CA GLU A 493 -31.10 39.30 -12.60
C GLU A 493 -29.81 38.79 -13.26
N GLY A 494 -29.96 38.08 -14.37
CA GLY A 494 -28.83 37.60 -15.16
C GLY A 494 -28.01 36.50 -14.48
N LYS A 495 -26.76 36.35 -14.93
CA LYS A 495 -25.83 35.33 -14.43
C LYS A 495 -25.05 35.85 -13.23
N PHE A 496 -25.04 35.10 -12.14
CA PHE A 496 -24.25 35.44 -10.95
C PHE A 496 -23.51 34.22 -10.39
N TYR A 497 -22.65 34.45 -9.42
CA TYR A 497 -21.79 33.44 -8.83
C TYR A 497 -22.14 33.22 -7.37
N PHE A 498 -22.14 31.97 -6.94
CA PHE A 498 -22.34 31.60 -5.54
C PHE A 498 -21.17 30.74 -5.06
N TRP A 499 -20.48 31.20 -4.03
CA TRP A 499 -19.42 30.44 -3.38
C TRP A 499 -19.81 30.13 -1.94
N ASP A 500 -20.07 28.86 -1.64
CA ASP A 500 -20.25 28.41 -0.26
C ASP A 500 -18.91 27.94 0.30
N MET A 501 -18.43 28.55 1.38
CA MET A 501 -17.22 28.09 2.07
C MET A 501 -17.47 26.85 2.92
N ASN A 502 -18.73 26.45 3.12
CA ASN A 502 -19.10 25.26 3.85
C ASN A 502 -19.35 24.13 2.85
N TYR A 503 -18.90 22.93 3.23
CA TYR A 503 -19.23 21.71 2.52
C TYR A 503 -20.52 21.10 3.10
N ASP A 504 -21.30 20.40 2.27
CA ASP A 504 -22.55 19.68 2.60
C ASP A 504 -23.85 20.49 2.79
N LEU A 505 -23.85 21.79 2.49
CA LEU A 505 -25.08 22.61 2.50
C LEU A 505 -25.82 22.57 1.15
N LYS A 506 -26.44 21.43 0.83
CA LYS A 506 -27.24 21.26 -0.40
C LYS A 506 -28.45 22.20 -0.51
N ALA A 507 -28.87 22.83 0.58
CA ALA A 507 -30.00 23.77 0.59
C ALA A 507 -29.76 24.95 -0.36
N HIS A 508 -28.52 25.45 -0.46
CA HIS A 508 -28.21 26.64 -1.25
C HIS A 508 -28.13 26.39 -2.76
N GLU A 509 -27.76 25.18 -3.17
CA GLU A 509 -27.75 24.77 -4.58
C GLU A 509 -29.17 24.83 -5.19
N ASN A 510 -30.20 24.56 -4.37
CA ASN A 510 -31.60 24.54 -4.81
C ASN A 510 -32.35 25.86 -4.57
N LEU A 511 -31.76 26.83 -3.84
CA LEU A 511 -32.42 28.09 -3.48
C LEU A 511 -32.80 28.95 -4.69
N PHE A 512 -32.08 28.80 -5.81
CA PHE A 512 -32.22 29.67 -6.98
C PHE A 512 -32.96 29.04 -8.15
N GLY A 513 -33.47 27.80 -8.03
CA GLY A 513 -34.34 27.19 -9.05
C GLY A 513 -33.81 27.27 -10.49
N HIS A 514 -34.40 28.14 -11.31
CA HIS A 514 -34.14 28.33 -12.76
C HIS A 514 -33.16 29.48 -13.11
N THR A 515 -32.54 30.14 -12.12
CA THR A 515 -31.59 31.23 -12.38
C THR A 515 -30.22 30.69 -12.83
N ASP A 516 -29.53 31.41 -13.73
CA ASP A 516 -28.18 31.04 -14.20
C ASP A 516 -27.13 31.34 -13.10
N VAL A 517 -27.03 30.44 -12.13
CA VAL A 517 -26.07 30.51 -11.01
C VAL A 517 -24.94 29.51 -11.22
N GLU A 518 -23.70 29.99 -11.14
CA GLU A 518 -22.55 29.09 -11.02
C GLU A 518 -22.22 28.89 -9.53
N TYR A 519 -22.58 27.73 -9.01
CA TYR A 519 -22.36 27.33 -7.62
C TYR A 519 -21.01 26.63 -7.43
N LYS A 520 -20.26 27.04 -6.40
CA LYS A 520 -19.00 26.43 -5.98
C LYS A 520 -19.06 26.02 -4.50
N ASP A 521 -18.94 24.72 -4.25
CA ASP A 521 -19.00 24.11 -2.92
C ASP A 521 -17.68 24.25 -2.14
N GLY A 522 -17.79 24.23 -0.79
CA GLY A 522 -16.67 24.38 0.12
C GLY A 522 -15.61 23.28 0.04
N LEU A 523 -15.91 22.11 -0.55
CA LEU A 523 -14.92 21.07 -0.80
C LEU A 523 -13.78 21.54 -1.71
N TYR A 524 -14.05 22.44 -2.66
CA TYR A 524 -12.99 22.97 -3.52
C TYR A 524 -12.00 23.83 -2.74
N GLN A 525 -12.51 24.69 -1.84
CA GLN A 525 -11.67 25.47 -0.94
C GLN A 525 -10.88 24.58 0.01
N LEU A 526 -11.50 23.54 0.57
CA LEU A 526 -10.81 22.56 1.42
C LEU A 526 -9.70 21.83 0.66
N GLU A 527 -9.91 21.49 -0.61
CA GLU A 527 -8.88 20.88 -1.47
C GLU A 527 -7.70 21.84 -1.69
N LEU A 528 -7.95 23.14 -1.92
CA LEU A 528 -6.88 24.14 -2.05
C LEU A 528 -6.12 24.34 -0.73
N GLN A 529 -6.82 24.46 0.40
CA GLN A 529 -6.19 24.55 1.72
C GLN A 529 -5.27 23.35 1.97
N ALA A 530 -5.75 22.14 1.65
CA ALA A 530 -4.97 20.92 1.77
C ALA A 530 -3.73 20.91 0.85
N LYS A 531 -3.85 21.38 -0.41
CA LYS A 531 -2.71 21.51 -1.33
C LYS A 531 -1.64 22.45 -0.78
N TYR A 532 -2.03 23.62 -0.27
CA TYR A 532 -1.10 24.56 0.35
C TYR A 532 -0.47 24.01 1.62
N ALA A 533 -1.23 23.26 2.43
CA ALA A 533 -0.70 22.61 3.63
C ALA A 533 0.32 21.51 3.28
N LEU A 534 0.01 20.63 2.32
CA LEU A 534 0.94 19.59 1.85
C LEU A 534 2.23 20.19 1.29
N SER A 535 2.12 21.25 0.48
CA SER A 535 3.27 21.98 -0.02
C SER A 535 4.11 22.57 1.12
N PHE A 536 3.48 23.11 2.17
CA PHE A 536 4.17 23.64 3.34
C PHE A 536 4.87 22.55 4.17
N TRP A 537 4.32 21.34 4.19
CA TRP A 537 4.91 20.18 4.86
C TRP A 537 5.92 19.39 4.01
N ASN A 538 6.11 19.78 2.74
CA ASN A 538 6.92 19.05 1.75
C ASN A 538 6.44 17.60 1.53
N LEU A 539 5.12 17.40 1.39
CA LEU A 539 4.48 16.09 1.20
C LEU A 539 3.80 15.90 -0.14
#